data_AF-A0A4V3D918-F1
#
_entry.id   AF-A0A4V3D918-F1
#
_cell.length_a   1.000
_cell.length_b   1.000
_cell.length_c   1.000
_cell.angle_alpha   90.00
_cell.angle_beta   90.00
_cell.angle_gamma   90.00
#
_symmetry.space_group_name_H-M   'P 1'
#
loop_
_entity.id
_entity.type
_entity.pdbx_description
1 polymer ?
#
loop_
_entity_poly.entity_id
_entity_poly.type
_entity_poly.pdbx_seq_one_letter_code
_entity_poly.pdbx_strand_id
1 'polypeptide(L)'
;MTGPRRSQLRTLFAAYLNQDFVDDYGSPSKAVGAYCRTASDEHRMTTAQEVHEILRTADGEDGARQAVAALALEYHPEAEGWQMRDWLAELERFLRDPDGPTRLDWPHEETDTSR
;
A
#
# COMPACT_ATOMS: atom_id res chain seq x y z
N MET A 1 4.96 -26.20 -16.84
CA MET A 1 4.98 -25.99 -15.38
C MET A 1 5.19 -24.51 -15.13
N THR A 2 4.12 -23.76 -14.90
CA THR A 2 4.21 -22.37 -14.46
C THR A 2 4.70 -22.40 -13.02
N GLY A 3 5.89 -21.86 -12.74
CA GLY A 3 6.33 -21.63 -11.37
C GLY A 3 5.27 -20.80 -10.61
N PRO A 4 5.30 -20.80 -9.26
CA PRO A 4 4.35 -19.99 -8.50
C PRO A 4 4.40 -18.54 -9.01
N ARG A 5 3.25 -18.00 -9.42
CA ARG A 5 3.18 -16.60 -9.84
C ARG A 5 3.61 -15.75 -8.65
N ARG A 6 4.66 -14.95 -8.83
CA ARG A 6 5.16 -14.06 -7.79
C ARG A 6 4.15 -12.93 -7.63
N SER A 7 3.61 -12.76 -6.42
CA SER A 7 2.71 -11.64 -6.12
C SER A 7 3.43 -10.32 -6.37
N GLN A 8 2.76 -9.43 -7.11
CA GLN A 8 3.28 -8.10 -7.39
C GLN A 8 3.11 -7.18 -6.18
N LEU A 9 2.04 -7.37 -5.41
CA LEU A 9 1.82 -6.67 -4.14
C LEU A 9 2.87 -7.00 -3.10
N ARG A 10 3.25 -8.28 -2.96
CA ARG A 10 4.41 -8.66 -2.13
C ARG A 10 5.69 -7.99 -2.61
N THR A 11 5.87 -7.82 -3.92
CA THR A 11 7.05 -7.15 -4.47
C THR A 11 7.05 -5.66 -4.13
N LEU A 12 5.91 -4.98 -4.28
CA LEU A 12 5.74 -3.60 -3.83
C LEU A 12 6.07 -3.47 -2.35
N PHE A 13 5.47 -4.29 -1.49
CA PHE A 13 5.66 -4.22 -0.04
C PHE A 13 7.11 -4.49 0.36
N ALA A 14 7.68 -5.60 -0.09
CA ALA A 14 9.02 -6.00 0.35
C ALA A 14 10.15 -5.15 -0.25
N ALA A 15 9.97 -4.55 -1.44
CA ALA A 15 11.04 -3.78 -2.08
C ALA A 15 10.92 -2.27 -1.86
N TYR A 16 9.70 -1.73 -1.87
CA TYR A 16 9.47 -0.27 -1.83
C TYR A 16 8.90 0.21 -0.50
N LEU A 17 8.09 -0.59 0.19
CA LEU A 17 7.53 -0.26 1.51
C LEU A 17 8.17 -1.15 2.60
N ASN A 18 9.48 -1.37 2.48
CA ASN A 18 10.30 -2.08 3.46
C ASN A 18 10.55 -1.19 4.69
N GLN A 19 11.10 -1.71 5.79
CA GLN A 19 11.32 -0.95 7.04
C GLN A 19 12.10 0.38 6.89
N ASP A 20 12.96 0.49 5.87
CA ASP A 20 13.86 1.62 5.62
C ASP A 20 13.32 2.55 4.51
N PHE A 21 12.08 2.33 4.05
CA PHE A 21 11.52 3.09 2.91
C PHE A 21 11.49 4.61 3.12
N VAL A 22 11.41 5.06 4.38
CA VAL A 22 11.44 6.49 4.71
C VAL A 22 12.80 7.10 4.37
N ASP A 23 13.89 6.36 4.60
CA ASP A 23 15.23 6.84 4.24
C ASP A 23 15.43 6.83 2.72
N ASP A 24 14.90 5.82 2.03
CA ASP A 24 15.05 5.64 0.58
C ASP A 24 14.15 6.60 -0.24
N TYR A 25 12.91 6.82 0.20
CA TYR A 25 11.87 7.50 -0.57
C TYR A 25 11.23 8.69 0.14
N GLY A 26 11.31 8.76 1.48
CA GLY A 26 10.77 9.85 2.29
C GLY A 26 9.30 9.76 2.66
N SER A 27 8.46 9.08 1.88
CA SER A 27 7.04 8.88 2.21
C SER A 27 6.40 7.70 1.45
N PRO A 28 5.27 7.14 1.93
CA PRO A 28 4.56 6.07 1.24
C PRO A 28 4.19 6.43 -0.21
N SER A 29 3.68 7.64 -0.46
CA SER A 29 3.31 8.09 -1.81
C SER A 29 4.51 8.12 -2.75
N LYS A 30 5.68 8.54 -2.27
CA LYS A 30 6.92 8.56 -3.05
C LYS A 30 7.45 7.16 -3.33
N ALA A 31 7.37 6.26 -2.36
CA ALA A 31 7.76 4.86 -2.51
C ALA A 31 6.87 4.13 -3.53
N VAL A 32 5.54 4.22 -3.37
CA VAL A 32 4.59 3.64 -4.32
C VAL A 32 4.71 4.31 -5.70
N GLY A 33 4.94 5.62 -5.74
CA GLY A 33 5.20 6.33 -6.99
C GLY A 33 6.47 5.84 -7.70
N ALA A 34 7.53 5.50 -6.96
CA ALA A 34 8.75 4.90 -7.51
C ALA A 34 8.49 3.50 -8.09
N TYR A 35 7.67 2.70 -7.41
CA TYR A 35 7.18 1.44 -7.97
C TYR A 35 6.40 1.66 -9.28
N CYS A 36 5.45 2.59 -9.30
CA CYS A 36 4.64 2.88 -10.50
C CYS A 36 5.47 3.33 -11.72
N ARG A 37 6.59 4.04 -11.50
CA ARG A 37 7.51 4.47 -12.57
C ARG A 37 8.38 3.36 -13.14
N THR A 38 8.64 2.30 -12.36
CA THR A 38 9.56 1.22 -12.74
C THR A 38 8.83 -0.06 -13.16
N ALA A 39 7.63 -0.30 -12.63
CA ALA A 39 6.79 -1.41 -13.00
C ALA A 39 6.17 -1.22 -14.39
N SER A 40 5.94 -2.32 -15.11
CA SER A 40 5.10 -2.29 -16.31
C SER A 40 3.64 -2.01 -15.93
N ASP A 41 2.85 -1.52 -16.89
CA ASP A 41 1.41 -1.32 -16.68
C ASP A 41 0.71 -2.62 -16.25
N GLU A 42 1.11 -3.76 -16.81
CA GLU A 42 0.57 -5.08 -16.43
C GLU A 42 0.87 -5.42 -14.96
N HIS A 43 2.10 -5.23 -14.50
CA HIS A 43 2.45 -5.47 -13.10
C HIS A 43 1.74 -4.51 -12.15
N ARG A 44 1.63 -3.24 -12.54
CA ARG A 44 0.90 -2.23 -11.74
C ARG A 44 -0.58 -2.60 -11.63
N MET A 45 -1.23 -2.98 -12.73
CA MET A 45 -2.64 -3.41 -12.71
C MET A 45 -2.85 -4.72 -11.95
N THR A 46 -1.90 -5.65 -12.05
CA THR A 46 -1.91 -6.88 -11.23
C THR A 46 -1.83 -6.55 -9.74
N THR A 47 -0.97 -5.62 -9.35
CA THR A 47 -0.86 -5.16 -7.96
C THR A 47 -2.15 -4.53 -7.47
N ALA A 48 -2.76 -3.65 -8.27
CA ALA A 48 -4.04 -3.05 -7.92
C ALA A 48 -5.14 -4.11 -7.74
N GLN A 49 -5.17 -5.14 -8.61
CA GLN A 49 -6.11 -6.24 -8.46
C GLN A 49 -5.84 -7.08 -7.21
N GLU A 50 -4.58 -7.35 -6.86
CA GLU A 50 -4.23 -8.05 -5.64
C GLU A 50 -4.70 -7.28 -4.39
N VAL A 51 -4.56 -5.95 -4.37
CA VAL A 51 -5.11 -5.09 -3.30
C VAL A 51 -6.64 -5.19 -3.26
N HIS A 52 -7.30 -5.11 -4.41
CA HIS A 52 -8.76 -5.26 -4.52
C HIS A 52 -9.26 -6.58 -3.94
N GLU A 53 -8.58 -7.69 -4.22
CA GLU A 53 -8.96 -9.00 -3.68
C GLU A 53 -8.81 -9.06 -2.15
N ILE A 54 -7.80 -8.41 -1.57
CA ILE A 54 -7.68 -8.29 -0.11
C ILE A 54 -8.88 -7.54 0.45
N LEU A 55 -9.20 -6.36 -0.11
CA LEU A 55 -10.34 -5.56 0.35
C LEU A 55 -11.67 -6.31 0.27
N ARG A 56 -11.84 -7.13 -0.77
CA ARG A 56 -13.04 -7.95 -1.02
C ARG A 56 -13.16 -9.16 -0.09
N THR A 57 -12.04 -9.76 0.32
CA THR A 57 -12.04 -11.04 1.05
C THR A 57 -11.70 -10.91 2.54
N ALA A 58 -11.05 -9.82 2.95
CA ALA A 58 -10.74 -9.55 4.33
C ALA A 58 -12.02 -9.36 5.16
N ASP A 59 -12.10 -10.10 6.26
CA ASP A 59 -13.16 -9.95 7.26
C ASP A 59 -12.84 -8.75 8.17
N GLY A 60 -13.28 -7.57 7.73
CA GLY A 60 -13.05 -6.32 8.46
C GLY A 60 -11.60 -5.86 8.45
N GLU A 61 -11.27 -5.04 9.45
CA GLU A 61 -9.98 -4.34 9.59
C GLU A 61 -8.84 -5.29 9.99
N ASP A 62 -9.09 -6.17 10.96
CA ASP A 62 -8.11 -7.17 11.41
C ASP A 62 -7.75 -8.17 10.31
N GLY A 63 -8.75 -8.59 9.51
CA GLY A 63 -8.52 -9.45 8.36
C GLY A 63 -7.64 -8.78 7.30
N ALA A 64 -7.81 -7.46 7.09
CA ALA A 64 -6.98 -6.71 6.15
C ALA A 64 -5.53 -6.61 6.64
N ARG A 65 -5.32 -6.32 7.92
CA ARG A 65 -3.98 -6.29 8.54
C ARG A 65 -3.26 -7.63 8.43
N GLN A 66 -3.95 -8.73 8.73
CA GLN A 66 -3.36 -10.07 8.62
C GLN A 66 -2.97 -10.41 7.18
N ALA A 67 -3.81 -10.04 6.21
CA ALA A 67 -3.55 -10.29 4.79
C ALA A 67 -2.31 -9.54 4.29
N VAL A 68 -2.14 -8.26 4.64
CA VAL A 68 -0.97 -7.48 4.20
C VAL A 68 0.31 -7.87 4.95
N ALA A 69 0.21 -8.25 6.23
CA ALA A 69 1.35 -8.79 6.98
C ALA A 69 1.89 -10.08 6.36
N ALA A 70 1.01 -10.98 5.89
CA ALA A 70 1.41 -12.19 5.15
C ALA A 70 2.14 -11.88 3.83
N LEU A 71 1.96 -10.68 3.29
CA LEU A 71 2.63 -10.16 2.10
C LEU A 71 3.87 -9.30 2.43
N ALA A 72 4.32 -9.30 3.68
CA ALA A 72 5.49 -8.57 4.17
C ALA A 72 5.36 -7.03 4.06
N LEU A 73 4.17 -6.49 4.29
CA LEU A 73 4.02 -5.07 4.59
C LEU A 73 4.51 -4.81 6.01
N GLU A 74 5.61 -4.07 6.13
CA GLU A 74 6.17 -3.62 7.42
C GLU A 74 5.67 -2.21 7.81
N TYR A 75 5.10 -1.46 6.85
CA TYR A 75 4.51 -0.16 7.11
C TYR A 75 3.15 -0.27 7.81
N HIS A 76 2.98 0.50 8.88
CA HIS A 76 1.79 0.53 9.72
C HIS A 76 1.05 1.88 9.57
N PRO A 77 0.14 2.02 8.59
CA PRO A 77 -0.58 3.28 8.36
C PRO A 77 -1.44 3.70 9.56
N GLU A 78 -1.78 2.77 10.46
CA GLU A 78 -2.56 3.08 11.67
C GLU A 78 -1.81 3.97 12.67
N ALA A 79 -0.48 3.96 12.66
CA ALA A 79 0.33 4.88 13.46
C ALA A 79 0.12 6.35 13.05
N GLU A 80 -0.35 6.57 11.83
CA GLU A 80 -0.72 7.88 11.29
C GLU A 80 -2.22 8.13 11.35
N GLY A 81 -3.01 7.25 11.96
CA GLY A 81 -4.46 7.42 12.14
C GLY A 81 -5.33 6.82 11.02
N TRP A 82 -4.77 6.07 10.09
CA TRP A 82 -5.56 5.32 9.10
C TRP A 82 -6.24 4.09 9.69
N GLN A 83 -7.34 3.70 9.04
CA GLN A 83 -7.71 2.30 8.96
C GLN A 83 -6.98 1.66 7.77
N MET A 84 -6.42 0.46 7.96
CA MET A 84 -5.73 -0.33 6.94
C MET A 84 -6.57 -0.49 5.68
N ARG A 85 -7.88 -0.74 5.82
CA ARG A 85 -8.77 -0.87 4.67
C ARG A 85 -8.87 0.42 3.84
N ASP A 86 -8.96 1.56 4.50
CA ASP A 86 -9.07 2.85 3.82
C ASP A 86 -7.73 3.20 3.14
N TRP A 87 -6.62 2.90 3.79
CA TRP A 87 -5.29 3.08 3.21
C TRP A 87 -5.07 2.16 1.98
N LEU A 88 -5.51 0.90 2.06
CA LEU A 88 -5.46 -0.03 0.92
C LEU A 88 -6.37 0.40 -0.23
N ALA A 89 -7.55 0.98 0.04
CA ALA A 89 -8.41 1.51 -1.01
C ALA A 89 -7.74 2.70 -1.73
N GLU A 90 -7.06 3.56 -0.98
CA GLU A 90 -6.28 4.66 -1.53
C GLU A 90 -5.05 4.16 -2.32
N LEU A 91 -4.38 3.11 -1.85
CA LEU A 91 -3.31 2.42 -2.57
C LEU A 91 -3.81 1.84 -3.89
N GLU A 92 -4.94 1.12 -3.89
CA GLU A 92 -5.54 0.58 -5.11
C GLU A 92 -5.80 1.69 -6.13
N ARG A 93 -6.42 2.80 -5.68
CA ARG A 93 -6.72 3.94 -6.53
C ARG A 93 -5.46 4.53 -7.16
N PHE A 94 -4.40 4.74 -6.36
CA PHE A 94 -3.15 5.29 -6.84
C PHE A 94 -2.38 4.36 -7.79
N LEU A 95 -2.46 3.04 -7.57
CA LEU A 95 -1.91 2.07 -8.52
C LEU A 95 -2.64 2.11 -9.87
N ARG A 96 -3.96 2.34 -9.87
CA ARG A 96 -4.75 2.47 -11.11
C ARG A 96 -4.49 3.77 -11.85
N ASP A 97 -4.25 4.86 -11.11
CA ASP A 97 -4.01 6.19 -11.65
C ASP A 97 -2.85 6.88 -10.89
N PRO A 98 -1.59 6.61 -11.28
CA PRO A 98 -0.41 7.14 -10.58
C PRO A 98 -0.14 8.63 -10.85
N ASP A 99 -0.79 9.21 -11.86
CA ASP A 99 -0.70 10.65 -12.16
C ASP A 99 -1.79 11.45 -11.42
N GLY A 100 -2.77 10.75 -10.84
CA GLY A 100 -3.84 11.32 -10.04
C GLY A 100 -3.37 11.81 -8.65
N PRO A 101 -4.18 12.63 -7.97
CA PRO A 101 -3.89 13.02 -6.60
C PRO A 101 -3.87 11.78 -5.71
N THR A 102 -3.01 11.74 -4.68
CA THR A 102 -2.99 10.65 -3.68
C THR A 102 -2.97 11.21 -2.26
N ARG A 103 -3.54 10.42 -1.35
CA ARG A 103 -3.60 10.67 0.10
C ARG A 103 -2.78 9.66 0.89
N LEU A 104 -1.93 8.85 0.27
CA LEU A 104 -1.15 7.82 0.96
C LEU A 104 -0.29 8.33 2.14
N ASP A 105 -0.05 9.64 2.21
CA ASP A 105 0.72 10.33 3.27
C ASP A 105 -0.17 11.15 4.25
N TRP A 106 -1.50 11.13 4.14
CA TRP A 106 -2.45 11.87 4.98
C TRP A 106 -3.07 10.93 5.99
N PRO A 107 -3.30 11.16 7.31
CA PRO A 107 -3.59 12.46 7.91
C PRO A 107 -2.47 13.00 8.79
N HIS A 108 -2.00 14.20 8.44
CA HIS A 108 -1.52 15.13 9.45
C HIS A 108 -2.73 15.88 10.03
N GLU A 109 -3.54 15.19 10.81
CA GLU A 109 -4.28 15.85 11.88
C GLU A 109 -3.72 15.34 13.20
N GLU A 110 -2.67 16.01 13.67
CA GLU A 110 -2.62 16.30 15.10
C GLU A 110 -3.95 17.01 15.41
N THR A 111 -4.95 16.25 15.84
CA THR A 111 -5.99 16.82 16.69
C THR A 111 -5.29 17.16 18.01
N ASP A 112 -4.52 18.25 17.99
CA ASP A 112 -4.13 18.95 19.19
C ASP A 112 -5.43 19.43 19.84
N THR A 113 -5.94 18.53 20.67
CA THR A 113 -6.96 18.81 21.67
C THR A 113 -6.27 19.61 22.77
N SER A 114 -5.83 20.82 22.46
CA SER A 114 -5.45 21.80 23.47
C SER A 114 -6.72 22.47 23.96
N ARG A 115 -7.19 21.92 25.08
CA ARG A 115 -8.25 22.43 25.94
C ARG A 115 -7.70 23.48 26.91
#